data_AF-A0A7X7QGC6-F1
#
_entry.id   AF-A0A7X7QGC6-F1
#
_cell.length_a   1.000
_cell.length_b   1.000
_cell.length_c   1.000
_cell.angle_alpha   90.00
_cell.angle_beta   90.00
_cell.angle_gamma   90.00
#
_symmetry.space_group_name_H-M   'P 1'
#
loop_
_entity.id
_entity.type
_entity.pdbx_description
1 polymer ?
#
loop_
_entity_poly.entity_id
_entity_poly.type
_entity_poly.pdbx_seq_one_letter_code
_entity_poly.pdbx_strand_id
1 'polypeptide(L)'
;MENSRITDHGNERLHDEFTRVFTVNQRAIYLYIRSLVANSADVDELWQETNLVLWQRFADYQPGTNFLAWARRIAYNKVLNYRTRRRPPLLFSDDFLQKLAASDRVFDSNSFWLDVLKLCTDKLPPIDRELIELRYGPDGDCRSVAEKLKRTVRSVHKAVGR
;
A
#
# COMPACT_ATOMS: atom_id res chain seq x y z
N MET A 1 1.68 27.48 36.53
CA MET A 1 0.96 27.31 35.26
C MET A 1 1.89 27.20 34.04
N GLU A 2 3.22 27.11 34.23
CA GLU A 2 4.20 27.05 33.13
C GLU A 2 4.41 25.63 32.55
N ASN A 3 4.28 24.58 33.36
CA ASN A 3 4.60 23.20 32.94
C ASN A 3 3.59 22.55 31.99
N SER A 4 2.40 23.14 31.80
CA SER A 4 1.37 22.58 30.91
C SER A 4 1.60 22.95 29.44
N ARG A 5 2.35 24.01 29.13
CA ARG A 5 2.60 24.45 27.74
C ARG A 5 3.76 23.69 27.08
N ILE A 6 4.72 23.20 27.86
CA ILE A 6 5.89 22.48 27.35
C ILE A 6 5.54 21.04 26.94
N THR A 7 4.61 20.39 27.65
CA THR A 7 4.12 19.05 27.33
C THR A 7 3.29 19.00 26.05
N ASP A 8 2.61 20.10 25.72
CA ASP A 8 1.71 20.19 24.55
C ASP A 8 2.50 20.21 23.23
N HIS A 9 3.54 21.05 23.17
CA HIS A 9 4.40 21.18 21.99
C HIS A 9 5.22 19.91 21.67
N GLY A 10 5.56 19.12 22.69
CA GLY A 10 6.24 17.83 22.52
C GLY A 10 5.34 16.78 21.88
N ASN A 11 4.05 16.78 22.23
CA ASN A 11 3.06 15.84 21.72
C ASN A 11 2.65 16.18 20.28
N GLU A 12 2.50 17.47 19.96
CA GLU A 12 2.24 17.94 18.59
C GLU A 12 3.35 17.53 17.61
N ARG A 13 4.62 17.68 18.01
CA ARG A 13 5.76 17.28 17.15
C ARG A 13 5.81 15.77 16.89
N LEU A 14 5.53 14.95 17.91
CA LEU A 14 5.42 13.50 17.76
C LEU A 14 4.27 13.11 16.83
N HIS A 15 3.14 13.82 16.92
CA HIS A 15 1.99 13.62 16.04
C HIS A 15 2.32 13.90 14.57
N ASP A 16 2.99 15.02 14.31
CA ASP A 16 3.38 15.40 12.95
C ASP A 16 4.42 14.45 12.36
N GLU A 17 5.38 14.02 13.17
CA GLU A 17 6.40 13.06 12.74
C GLU A 17 5.79 11.70 12.42
N PHE A 18 4.90 11.19 13.29
CA PHE A 18 4.14 9.98 13.02
C PHE A 18 3.37 10.11 11.72
N THR A 19 2.57 11.18 11.57
CA THR A 19 1.74 11.41 10.39
C THR A 19 2.59 11.38 9.12
N ARG A 20 3.72 12.09 9.10
CA ARG A 20 4.62 12.16 7.94
C ARG A 20 5.13 10.78 7.52
N VAL A 21 5.61 10.00 8.47
CA VAL A 21 6.20 8.67 8.17
C VAL A 21 5.10 7.64 7.90
N PHE A 22 3.98 7.70 8.61
CA PHE A 22 2.85 6.80 8.46
C PHE A 22 2.17 6.97 7.10
N THR A 23 1.87 8.19 6.66
CA THR A 23 1.15 8.45 5.39
C THR A 23 1.89 7.88 4.17
N VAL A 24 3.22 7.87 4.19
CA VAL A 24 4.05 7.27 3.13
C VAL A 24 3.99 5.74 3.14
N ASN A 25 3.87 5.12 4.31
CA ASN A 25 3.97 3.67 4.49
C ASN A 25 2.61 2.96 4.63
N GLN A 26 1.52 3.68 4.88
CA GLN A 26 0.21 3.13 5.21
C GLN A 26 -0.29 2.09 4.19
N ARG A 27 -0.12 2.36 2.89
CA ARG A 27 -0.55 1.46 1.82
C ARG A 27 0.25 0.16 1.82
N ALA A 28 1.56 0.25 2.06
CA ALA A 28 2.43 -0.92 2.11
C ALA A 28 2.13 -1.80 3.35
N ILE A 29 1.74 -1.20 4.47
CA ILE A 29 1.34 -1.92 5.68
C ILE A 29 -0.02 -2.61 5.45
N TYR A 30 -0.99 -1.89 4.87
CA TYR A 30 -2.29 -2.46 4.53
C TYR A 30 -2.17 -3.66 3.58
N LEU A 31 -1.41 -3.53 2.49
CA LEU A 31 -1.19 -4.62 1.54
C LEU A 31 -0.47 -5.82 2.17
N TYR A 32 0.42 -5.57 3.12
CA TYR A 32 1.06 -6.63 3.90
C TYR A 32 0.04 -7.40 4.75
N ILE A 33 -0.86 -6.72 5.48
CA ILE A 33 -1.94 -7.39 6.23
C ILE A 33 -2.85 -8.16 5.28
N ARG A 34 -3.22 -7.55 4.14
CA ARG A 34 -4.05 -8.16 3.10
C ARG A 34 -3.44 -9.44 2.52
N SER A 35 -2.11 -9.50 2.38
CA SER A 35 -1.43 -10.73 1.93
C SER A 35 -1.48 -11.87 2.95
N LEU A 36 -1.72 -11.55 4.23
CA LEU A 36 -1.74 -12.54 5.31
C LEU A 36 -3.18 -12.92 5.72
N VAL A 37 -4.21 -12.22 5.24
CA VAL A 37 -5.60 -12.45 5.65
C VAL A 37 -6.52 -12.45 4.43
N ALA A 38 -7.30 -13.52 4.28
CA ALA A 38 -8.09 -13.76 3.07
C ALA A 38 -9.35 -12.89 3.00
N ASN A 39 -10.07 -12.75 4.12
CA ASN A 39 -11.32 -12.01 4.23
C ASN A 39 -11.06 -10.49 4.34
N SER A 40 -11.73 -9.69 3.52
CA SER A 40 -11.55 -8.23 3.49
C SER A 40 -12.00 -7.55 4.79
N ALA A 41 -13.11 -7.99 5.38
CA ALA A 41 -13.60 -7.39 6.63
C ALA A 41 -12.59 -7.58 7.79
N ASP A 42 -11.95 -8.75 7.86
CA ASP A 42 -10.93 -9.02 8.88
C ASP A 42 -9.62 -8.26 8.59
N VAL A 43 -9.31 -7.99 7.32
CA VAL A 43 -8.16 -7.13 6.94
C VAL A 43 -8.38 -5.71 7.46
N ASP A 44 -9.58 -5.15 7.25
CA ASP A 44 -9.91 -3.80 7.71
C ASP A 44 -9.85 -3.68 9.24
N GLU A 45 -10.36 -4.68 9.96
CA GLU A 45 -10.27 -4.76 11.42
C GLU A 45 -8.80 -4.78 11.89
N LEU A 46 -7.99 -5.68 11.32
CA LEU A 46 -6.56 -5.80 11.68
C LEU A 46 -5.75 -4.58 11.29
N TRP A 47 -6.11 -3.93 10.19
CA TRP A 47 -5.51 -2.66 9.78
C TRP A 47 -5.78 -1.56 10.80
N GLN A 48 -7.03 -1.40 11.23
CA GLN A 48 -7.39 -0.43 12.26
C GLN A 48 -6.68 -0.70 13.58
N GLU A 49 -6.69 -1.96 14.05
CA GLU A 49 -5.98 -2.34 15.27
C GLU A 49 -4.47 -2.10 15.18
N THR A 50 -3.88 -2.35 14.02
CA THR A 50 -2.45 -2.10 13.78
C THR A 50 -2.16 -0.61 13.89
N ASN A 51 -2.97 0.25 13.27
CA ASN A 51 -2.79 1.70 13.32
C ASN A 51 -2.85 2.26 14.74
N LEU A 52 -3.78 1.76 15.57
CA LEU A 52 -3.88 2.16 16.97
C LEU A 52 -2.60 1.80 17.74
N VAL A 53 -2.05 0.60 17.52
CA VAL A 53 -0.80 0.20 18.18
C VAL A 53 0.41 0.97 17.65
N LEU A 54 0.47 1.24 16.34
CA LEU A 54 1.52 2.07 15.76
C LEU A 54 1.54 3.46 16.39
N TRP A 55 0.36 4.07 16.58
CA TRP A 55 0.22 5.36 17.24
C TRP A 55 0.64 5.30 18.71
N GLN A 56 0.09 4.37 19.48
CA GLN A 56 0.38 4.21 20.91
C GLN A 56 1.85 3.92 21.19
N ARG A 57 2.52 3.20 20.29
CA ARG A 57 3.92 2.79 20.44
C ARG A 57 4.88 3.63 19.62
N PHE A 58 4.42 4.74 19.05
CA PHE A 58 5.28 5.55 18.21
C PHE A 58 6.47 6.14 18.98
N ALA A 59 6.29 6.42 20.27
CA ALA A 59 7.39 6.86 21.14
C ALA A 59 8.50 5.79 21.30
N ASP A 60 8.21 4.51 21.06
CA ASP A 60 9.21 3.43 21.08
C ASP A 60 10.03 3.37 19.78
N TYR A 61 9.50 3.94 18.69
CA TYR A 61 10.16 3.91 17.39
C TYR A 61 11.37 4.86 17.39
N GLN A 62 12.50 4.35 16.91
CA GLN A 62 13.73 5.12 16.79
C GLN A 62 13.78 5.82 15.43
N PRO A 63 13.69 7.17 15.37
CA PRO A 63 13.79 7.91 14.12
C PRO A 63 15.08 7.60 13.37
N GLY A 64 15.00 7.52 12.03
CA GLY A 64 16.14 7.15 11.17
C GLY A 64 16.29 5.64 10.92
N THR A 65 15.53 4.80 11.62
CA THR A 65 15.44 3.35 11.31
C THR A 65 14.30 3.04 10.32
N ASN A 66 14.22 1.81 9.81
CA ASN A 66 13.20 1.43 8.83
C ASN A 66 11.80 1.30 9.49
N PHE A 67 10.99 2.36 9.38
CA PHE A 67 9.62 2.38 9.92
C PHE A 67 8.74 1.26 9.36
N LEU A 68 8.84 0.95 8.06
CA LEU A 68 8.03 -0.10 7.45
C LEU A 68 8.33 -1.47 8.05
N ALA A 69 9.60 -1.77 8.33
CA ALA A 69 10.00 -3.02 8.98
C ALA A 69 9.44 -3.11 10.41
N TRP A 70 9.52 -2.02 11.18
CA TRP A 70 8.94 -1.93 12.52
C TRP A 70 7.41 -2.11 12.49
N ALA A 71 6.73 -1.41 11.58
CA ALA A 71 5.28 -1.49 11.44
C ALA A 71 4.80 -2.88 10.99
N ARG A 72 5.51 -3.53 10.05
CA ARG A 72 5.24 -4.91 9.64
C ARG A 72 5.38 -5.89 10.78
N ARG A 73 6.33 -5.68 11.71
CA ARG A 73 6.47 -6.55 12.89
C ARG A 73 5.24 -6.46 13.79
N ILE A 74 4.70 -5.27 14.00
CA ILE A 74 3.47 -5.06 14.77
C ILE A 74 2.27 -5.70 14.05
N ALA A 75 2.11 -5.43 12.76
CA ALA A 75 1.05 -6.00 11.93
C ALA A 75 1.07 -7.54 11.92
N TYR A 76 2.26 -8.14 11.78
CA TYR A 76 2.44 -9.59 11.82
C TYR A 76 1.97 -10.19 13.15
N ASN A 77 2.33 -9.58 14.28
CA ASN A 77 1.92 -10.06 15.59
C ASN A 77 0.38 -9.97 15.77
N LYS A 78 -0.25 -8.91 15.23
CA LYS A 78 -1.71 -8.78 15.22
C LYS A 78 -2.37 -9.89 14.41
N VAL A 79 -1.88 -10.15 13.20
CA VAL A 79 -2.38 -11.25 12.35
C VAL A 79 -2.17 -12.60 13.01
N LEU A 80 -1.02 -12.85 13.64
CA LEU A 80 -0.72 -14.09 14.34
C LEU A 80 -1.72 -14.33 15.48
N ASN A 81 -1.96 -13.32 16.31
CA ASN A 81 -2.94 -13.38 17.40
C ASN A 81 -4.36 -13.63 16.87
N TYR A 82 -4.76 -12.95 15.79
CA TYR A 82 -6.03 -13.18 15.12
C TYR A 82 -6.17 -14.63 14.64
N ARG A 83 -5.14 -15.17 13.97
CA ARG A 83 -5.14 -16.55 13.48
C ARG A 83 -5.25 -17.56 14.62
N THR A 84 -4.54 -17.34 15.73
CA THR A 84 -4.62 -18.22 16.91
C THR A 84 -6.01 -18.22 17.53
N ARG A 85 -6.67 -17.06 17.60
CA ARG A 85 -8.04 -16.91 18.15
C ARG A 85 -9.13 -17.45 17.23
N ARG A 86 -8.92 -17.38 15.91
CA ARG A 86 -9.89 -17.78 14.89
C ARG A 86 -9.66 -19.18 14.33
N ARG A 87 -8.76 -19.99 14.91
CA ARG A 87 -8.67 -21.42 14.58
C ARG A 87 -9.89 -22.18 15.14
N PRO A 88 -10.85 -22.65 14.32
CA PRO A 88 -11.46 -23.94 14.61
C PRO A 88 -10.37 -25.03 14.56
N PRO A 89 -10.51 -26.18 15.25
CA PRO A 89 -9.52 -27.25 15.22
C PRO A 89 -9.51 -27.91 13.84
N LEU A 90 -8.85 -27.29 12.87
CA LEU A 90 -8.53 -27.89 11.58
C LEU A 90 -7.03 -27.68 11.36
N LEU A 91 -6.29 -28.71 11.76
CA LEU A 91 -4.85 -28.85 11.58
C LEU A 91 -4.56 -29.08 10.10
N PHE A 92 -4.20 -28.02 9.38
CA PHE A 92 -3.42 -28.21 8.15
C PHE A 92 -1.99 -28.59 8.55
N SER A 93 -1.40 -29.55 7.85
CA SER A 93 -0.03 -30.00 8.13
C SER A 93 0.99 -28.89 7.79
N ASP A 94 2.11 -28.88 8.52
CA ASP A 94 3.20 -27.91 8.27
C ASP A 94 3.76 -28.02 6.84
N ASP A 95 3.77 -29.23 6.26
CA ASP A 95 4.15 -29.46 4.87
C ASP A 95 3.25 -28.73 3.87
N PHE A 96 1.94 -28.67 4.13
CA PHE A 96 0.99 -27.91 3.30
C PHE A 96 1.23 -26.40 3.43
N LEU A 97 1.46 -25.91 4.65
CA LEU A 97 1.75 -24.50 4.90
C LEU A 97 3.07 -24.07 4.24
N GLN A 98 4.08 -24.93 4.26
CA GLN A 98 5.37 -24.68 3.64
C GLN A 98 5.26 -24.62 2.11
N LYS A 99 4.48 -25.53 1.50
CA LYS A 99 4.18 -25.52 0.05
C LYS A 99 3.36 -24.30 -0.37
N LEU A 100 2.41 -23.86 0.46
CA LEU A 100 1.63 -22.66 0.21
C LEU A 100 2.49 -21.38 0.33
N ALA A 101 3.34 -21.30 1.35
CA ALA A 101 4.25 -20.18 1.56
C ALA A 101 5.36 -20.09 0.49
N ALA A 102 5.79 -21.23 -0.04
CA ALA A 102 6.72 -21.31 -1.17
C ALA A 102 6.05 -21.10 -2.53
N SER A 103 4.71 -21.13 -2.60
CA SER A 103 4.02 -20.79 -3.82
C SER A 103 4.03 -19.27 -4.00
N ASP A 104 4.81 -18.78 -4.95
CA ASP A 104 4.85 -17.39 -5.44
C ASP A 104 3.53 -16.92 -6.08
N ARG A 105 2.42 -17.59 -5.77
CA ARG A 105 1.08 -17.10 -6.08
C ARG A 105 0.79 -15.95 -5.12
N VAL A 106 1.42 -14.82 -5.41
CA VAL A 106 0.82 -13.50 -5.18
C VAL A 106 -0.63 -13.67 -5.55
N PHE A 107 -1.54 -13.51 -4.58
CA PHE A 107 -2.97 -13.50 -4.84
C PHE A 107 -3.21 -12.56 -6.00
N ASP A 108 -3.47 -13.13 -7.17
CA ASP A 108 -3.38 -12.48 -8.47
C ASP A 108 -4.64 -11.66 -8.75
N SER A 109 -5.09 -10.93 -7.72
CA SER A 109 -6.03 -9.83 -7.87
C SER A 109 -5.49 -8.81 -8.87
N ASN A 110 -4.16 -8.67 -8.99
CA ASN A 110 -3.55 -7.89 -10.05
C ASN A 110 -3.79 -8.46 -11.45
N SER A 111 -3.67 -9.77 -11.72
CA SER A 111 -3.93 -10.27 -13.09
C SER A 111 -5.36 -10.03 -13.54
N PHE A 112 -6.36 -10.27 -12.69
CA PHE A 112 -7.74 -10.00 -13.07
C PHE A 112 -7.94 -8.52 -13.46
N TRP A 113 -7.44 -7.58 -12.63
CA TRP A 113 -7.56 -6.16 -12.94
C TRP A 113 -6.66 -5.72 -14.11
N LEU A 114 -5.49 -6.34 -14.29
CA LEU A 114 -4.60 -6.11 -15.43
C LEU A 114 -5.21 -6.62 -16.74
N ASP A 115 -5.89 -7.77 -16.72
CA ASP A 115 -6.60 -8.33 -17.85
C ASP A 115 -7.80 -7.46 -18.23
N VAL A 116 -8.57 -6.99 -17.23
CA VAL A 116 -9.65 -6.03 -17.44
C VAL A 116 -9.11 -4.70 -17.97
N LEU A 117 -8.02 -4.18 -17.40
CA LEU A 117 -7.37 -2.95 -17.87
C LEU A 117 -6.87 -3.08 -19.31
N LYS A 118 -6.27 -4.21 -19.66
CA LYS A 118 -5.82 -4.51 -21.03
C LYS A 118 -7.01 -4.51 -21.98
N LEU A 119 -8.11 -5.17 -21.61
CA LEU A 119 -9.34 -5.19 -22.41
C LEU A 119 -9.96 -3.79 -22.57
N CYS A 120 -9.88 -2.93 -21.55
CA CYS A 120 -10.31 -1.53 -21.66
C CYS A 120 -9.37 -0.70 -22.55
N THR A 121 -8.06 -0.94 -22.46
CA THR A 121 -7.04 -0.25 -23.27
C THR A 121 -7.16 -0.63 -24.74
N ASP A 122 -7.52 -1.88 -25.04
CA ASP A 122 -7.79 -2.36 -26.40
C ASP A 122 -9.04 -1.71 -27.05
N LYS A 123 -9.95 -1.14 -26.25
CA LYS A 123 -11.11 -0.38 -26.76
C LYS A 123 -10.79 1.08 -27.11
N LEU A 124 -9.61 1.57 -26.74
CA LEU A 124 -9.21 2.94 -27.07
C LEU A 124 -8.84 3.05 -28.55
N PRO A 125 -9.08 4.22 -29.17
CA PRO A 125 -8.50 4.55 -30.45
C PRO A 125 -6.97 4.36 -30.42
N PRO A 126 -6.33 3.90 -31.51
CA PRO A 126 -4.89 3.63 -31.54
C PRO A 126 -4.02 4.80 -31.06
N ILE A 127 -4.45 6.03 -31.38
CA ILE A 127 -3.76 7.27 -31.00
C ILE A 127 -3.82 7.56 -29.48
N ASP A 128 -4.89 7.13 -28.82
CA ASP A 128 -5.09 7.35 -27.38
C ASP A 128 -4.41 6.23 -26.58
N ARG A 129 -4.36 5.01 -27.12
CA ARG A 129 -3.57 3.91 -26.57
C ARG A 129 -2.08 4.23 -26.58
N GLU A 130 -1.55 4.69 -27.71
CA GLU A 130 -0.14 5.07 -27.85
C GLU A 130 0.21 6.22 -26.88
N LEU A 131 -0.70 7.18 -26.71
CA LEU A 131 -0.55 8.25 -25.73
C LEU A 131 -0.43 7.73 -24.29
N ILE A 132 -1.29 6.79 -23.88
CA ILE A 132 -1.26 6.19 -22.54
C ILE A 132 0.02 5.37 -22.35
N GLU A 133 0.40 4.54 -23.32
CA GLU A 133 1.62 3.73 -23.27
C GLU A 133 2.88 4.60 -23.16
N LEU A 134 2.96 5.70 -23.93
CA LEU A 134 4.08 6.63 -23.87
C LEU A 134 4.12 7.43 -22.56
N ARG A 135 2.96 7.81 -22.00
CA ARG A 135 2.87 8.59 -20.76
C ARG A 135 3.15 7.77 -19.50
N TYR A 136 2.70 6.53 -19.45
CA TYR A 136 2.86 5.65 -18.29
C TYR A 136 4.01 4.65 -18.45
N GLY A 137 4.72 4.68 -19.58
CA GLY A 137 5.97 3.96 -19.81
C GLY A 137 7.19 4.64 -19.16
N PRO A 138 8.40 4.06 -19.33
CA PRO A 138 9.62 4.51 -18.67
C PRO A 138 10.01 5.98 -18.96
N ASP A 139 9.61 6.51 -20.12
CA ASP A 139 9.98 7.84 -20.62
C ASP A 139 8.84 8.88 -20.56
N GLY A 140 7.92 8.73 -19.60
CA GLY A 140 6.60 9.36 -19.51
C GLY A 140 6.51 10.87 -19.33
N ASP A 141 7.52 11.67 -19.67
CA ASP A 141 7.42 13.12 -19.53
C ASP A 141 6.48 13.75 -20.58
N CYS A 142 5.64 14.71 -20.15
CA CYS A 142 4.64 15.34 -21.01
C CYS A 142 5.27 16.02 -22.24
N ARG A 143 6.50 16.55 -22.10
CA ARG A 143 7.22 17.19 -23.20
C ARG A 143 7.75 16.15 -24.19
N SER A 144 8.37 15.08 -23.69
CA SER A 144 8.85 13.94 -24.49
C SER A 144 7.71 13.28 -25.28
N VAL A 145 6.57 13.04 -24.63
CA VAL A 145 5.38 12.44 -25.27
C VAL A 145 4.79 13.37 -26.33
N ALA A 146 4.74 14.68 -26.08
CA ALA A 146 4.27 15.68 -27.03
C ALA A 146 5.16 15.75 -28.29
N GLU A 147 6.48 15.69 -28.11
CA GLU A 147 7.45 15.67 -29.21
C GLU A 147 7.33 14.39 -30.05
N LYS A 148 7.23 13.22 -29.41
CA LYS A 148 7.07 11.93 -30.09
C LYS A 148 5.75 11.85 -30.89
N LEU A 149 4.66 12.36 -30.33
CA LEU A 149 3.32 12.34 -30.96
C LEU A 149 3.05 13.55 -31.87
N LYS A 150 4.02 14.45 -32.07
CA LYS A 150 3.86 15.71 -32.83
C LYS A 150 2.63 16.53 -32.40
N ARG A 151 2.35 16.54 -31.10
CA ARG A 151 1.22 17.26 -30.48
C ARG A 151 1.74 18.35 -29.54
N THR A 152 0.87 19.28 -29.18
CA THR A 152 1.21 20.27 -28.15
C THR A 152 1.08 19.66 -26.76
N VAL A 153 1.93 20.09 -25.83
CA VAL A 153 1.90 19.66 -24.41
C VAL A 153 0.50 19.86 -23.80
N ARG A 154 -0.18 20.95 -24.15
CA ARG A 154 -1.56 21.24 -23.70
C ARG A 154 -2.59 20.25 -24.24
N SER A 155 -2.42 19.76 -25.46
CA SER A 155 -3.27 18.72 -26.05
C SER A 155 -3.08 17.38 -25.34
N VAL A 156 -1.83 17.03 -24.99
CA VAL A 156 -1.50 15.82 -24.24
C VAL A 156 -2.12 15.86 -22.84
N HIS A 157 -1.97 16.97 -22.11
CA HIS A 157 -2.60 17.16 -20.79
C HIS A 157 -4.13 17.00 -20.83
N LYS A 158 -4.78 17.57 -21.86
CA LYS A 158 -6.24 17.47 -22.01
C LYS A 158 -6.70 16.06 -22.36
N ALA A 159 -5.91 15.30 -23.12
CA ALA A 159 -6.27 13.95 -23.54
C ALA A 159 -6.05 12.92 -22.41
N VAL A 160 -5.03 13.09 -21.56
CA VAL A 160 -4.78 12.21 -20.40
C VAL A 160 -5.71 12.51 -19.22
N GLY A 161 -6.20 13.74 -19.10
CA GLY A 161 -7.09 14.16 -18.00
C GLY A 161 -8.60 14.00 -18.27
N ARG A 162 -8.98 13.34 -19.36
CA ARG A 162 -10.38 13.01 -19.69
C ARG A 162 -10.67 11.57 -19.33
#